data_AF-A0A7C5FN72-F1
#
_entry.id   AF-A0A7C5FN72-F1
#
_cell.length_a   1.000
_cell.length_b   1.000
_cell.length_c   1.000
_cell.angle_alpha   90.00
_cell.angle_beta   90.00
_cell.angle_gamma   90.00
#
_symmetry.space_group_name_H-M   'P 1'
#
loop_
_entity.id
_entity.type
_entity.pdbx_description
1 polymer ?
#
loop_
_entity_poly.entity_id
_entity_poly.type
_entity_poly.pdbx_seq_one_letter_code
_entity_poly.pdbx_strand_id
1 'polypeptide(L)'
;MSDLTKYMQNNNRIFVLIFSVLVALVLIYLSLFISFLIYLVPVGVFIVMHYLKMWRLVPRILGATVIFFVAVVLASVIFGYALFDSSGVTGQPLANGSSVIASVEPFNHESSTYNFTFSISGNQTLYTYYMNIRGISNGYYANISQAQLSTAHNATGSLVISYVANNITPTGVYEYYFYFDNGTSVISNVGPVFSVGAIIELYLLDLTPGFMITFELIFIVGAFIARSISNSASMRKRYLNPPTPPQPDQVSEPENQDMPK
;
A
#
# COMPACT_ATOMS: atom_id res chain seq x y z
N MET A 1 12.38 0.51 35.96
CA MET A 1 12.15 -0.25 34.70
C MET A 1 11.49 -1.55 35.11
N SER A 2 10.30 -1.88 34.60
CA SER A 2 9.54 -3.04 35.09
C SER A 2 10.16 -4.37 34.63
N ASP A 3 9.92 -5.45 35.39
CA ASP A 3 10.38 -6.80 35.04
C ASP A 3 9.88 -7.24 33.67
N LEU A 4 8.67 -6.82 33.29
CA LEU A 4 8.10 -7.03 31.96
C LEU A 4 8.93 -6.38 30.85
N THR A 5 9.30 -5.10 31.01
CA THR A 5 10.13 -4.40 30.01
C THR A 5 11.50 -5.08 29.85
N LYS A 6 12.08 -5.57 30.95
CA LYS A 6 13.36 -6.29 30.92
C LYS A 6 13.22 -7.65 30.22
N TYR A 7 12.15 -8.39 30.50
CA TYR A 7 11.83 -9.64 29.81
C TYR A 7 11.64 -9.45 28.29
N MET A 8 10.91 -8.41 27.90
CA MET A 8 10.68 -8.07 26.50
C MET A 8 11.98 -7.70 25.77
N GLN A 9 12.88 -6.95 26.43
CA GLN A 9 14.16 -6.56 25.84
C GLN A 9 15.11 -7.75 25.69
N ASN A 10 15.09 -8.69 26.63
CA ASN A 10 15.90 -9.90 26.55
C ASN A 10 15.43 -10.85 25.42
N ASN A 11 14.14 -10.81 25.08
CA ASN A 11 13.53 -11.62 24.01
C ASN A 11 13.11 -10.77 22.79
N ASN A 12 13.81 -9.66 22.57
CA ASN A 12 13.39 -8.62 21.62
C ASN A 12 13.19 -9.12 20.18
N ARG A 13 13.88 -10.18 19.75
CA ARG A 13 13.74 -10.76 18.40
C ARG A 13 12.30 -11.24 18.12
N ILE A 14 11.68 -11.90 19.09
CA ILE A 14 10.32 -12.45 18.97
C ILE A 14 9.30 -11.31 19.14
N PHE A 15 9.48 -10.50 20.18
CA PHE A 15 8.54 -9.42 20.48
C PHE A 15 8.48 -8.35 19.38
N VAL A 16 9.61 -8.02 18.74
CA VAL A 16 9.61 -7.12 17.58
C VAL A 16 8.69 -7.66 16.49
N LEU A 17 8.80 -8.94 16.15
CA LEU A 17 7.97 -9.53 15.10
C LEU A 17 6.49 -9.46 15.46
N ILE A 18 6.12 -9.88 16.68
CA ILE A 18 4.72 -9.88 17.14
C ILE A 18 4.13 -8.46 17.12
N PHE A 19 4.80 -7.50 17.76
CA PHE A 19 4.27 -6.13 17.83
C PHE A 19 4.27 -5.42 16.48
N SER A 20 5.27 -5.67 15.63
CA SER A 20 5.30 -5.11 14.27
C SER A 20 4.17 -5.64 13.40
N VAL A 21 3.85 -6.93 13.49
CA VAL A 21 2.71 -7.52 12.76
C VAL A 21 1.39 -6.94 13.28
N LEU A 22 1.21 -6.80 14.59
CA LEU A 22 0.01 -6.18 15.17
C LEU A 22 -0.18 -4.73 14.72
N VAL A 23 0.90 -3.93 14.74
CA VAL A 23 0.87 -2.54 14.27
C VAL A 23 0.56 -2.49 12.78
N ALA A 24 1.17 -3.35 11.97
CA ALA A 24 0.88 -3.45 10.54
C ALA A 24 -0.59 -3.78 10.29
N LEU A 25 -1.14 -4.77 11.01
CA LEU A 25 -2.53 -5.20 10.87
C LEU A 25 -3.51 -4.06 11.19
N VAL A 26 -3.29 -3.32 12.28
CA VAL A 26 -4.12 -2.16 12.63
C VAL A 26 -4.07 -1.08 11.55
N LEU A 27 -2.87 -0.74 11.07
CA LEU A 27 -2.70 0.28 10.02
C LEU A 27 -3.31 -0.14 8.69
N ILE A 28 -3.15 -1.40 8.29
CA ILE A 28 -3.75 -1.97 7.09
C ILE A 28 -5.27 -1.94 7.21
N TYR A 29 -5.84 -2.40 8.33
CA TYR A 29 -7.29 -2.38 8.50
C TYR A 29 -7.86 -0.96 8.46
N LEU A 30 -7.26 -0.02 9.18
CA LEU A 30 -7.68 1.39 9.17
C LEU A 30 -7.52 2.02 7.79
N SER A 31 -6.61 1.52 6.95
CA SER A 31 -6.42 2.04 5.60
C SER A 31 -7.58 1.79 4.64
N LEU A 32 -8.50 0.88 4.98
CA LEU A 32 -9.79 0.74 4.28
C LEU A 32 -10.64 2.02 4.34
N PHE A 33 -10.48 2.81 5.40
CA PHE A 33 -11.20 4.06 5.62
C PHE A 33 -10.35 5.29 5.29
N ILE A 34 -9.03 5.18 5.46
CA ILE A 34 -8.07 6.28 5.26
C ILE A 34 -6.88 5.75 4.46
N SER A 35 -6.93 5.91 3.14
CA SER A 35 -6.01 5.28 2.19
C SER A 35 -4.52 5.51 2.48
N PHE A 36 -4.12 6.67 2.98
CA PHE A 36 -2.70 6.96 3.23
C PHE A 36 -2.09 6.21 4.42
N LEU A 37 -2.90 5.62 5.32
CA LEU A 37 -2.40 4.91 6.49
C LEU A 37 -1.58 3.67 6.15
N ILE A 38 -1.82 3.09 4.97
CA ILE A 38 -1.08 1.94 4.46
C ILE A 38 0.43 2.24 4.34
N TYR A 39 0.78 3.48 3.98
CA TYR A 39 2.17 3.92 3.84
C TYR A 39 2.87 4.17 5.19
N LEU A 40 2.12 4.16 6.30
CA LEU A 40 2.70 4.30 7.65
C LEU A 40 3.12 2.96 8.25
N VAL A 41 2.79 1.83 7.62
CA VAL A 41 3.20 0.49 8.10
C VAL A 41 4.71 0.41 8.37
N PRO A 42 5.62 0.85 7.46
CA PRO A 42 7.05 0.73 7.71
C PRO A 42 7.53 1.66 8.84
N VAL A 43 6.88 2.83 9.00
CA VAL A 43 7.16 3.77 10.10
C VAL A 43 6.81 3.13 11.44
N GLY A 44 5.61 2.53 11.54
CA GLY A 44 5.18 1.83 12.74
C GLY A 44 6.11 0.67 13.10
N VAL A 45 6.51 -0.13 12.11
CA VAL A 45 7.49 -1.21 12.27
C VAL A 45 8.84 -0.69 12.78
N PHE A 46 9.34 0.41 12.19
CA PHE A 46 10.60 1.04 12.63
C PHE A 46 10.52 1.53 14.09
N ILE A 47 9.41 2.16 14.49
CA ILE A 47 9.20 2.61 15.87
C ILE A 47 9.22 1.42 16.84
N VAL A 48 8.56 0.31 16.50
CA VAL A 48 8.58 -0.92 17.31
C VAL A 48 10.01 -1.46 17.47
N MET A 49 10.77 -1.57 16.38
CA MET A 49 12.17 -2.01 16.40
C MET A 49 13.06 -1.09 17.26
N HIS A 50 12.82 0.21 17.19
CA HIS A 50 13.53 1.21 17.98
C HIS A 50 13.22 1.06 19.48
N TYR A 51 11.93 0.99 19.83
CA TYR A 51 11.48 0.88 21.22
C TYR A 51 11.97 -0.41 21.90
N LEU A 52 11.97 -1.53 21.17
CA LEU A 52 12.45 -2.84 21.67
C LEU A 52 13.97 -3.02 21.60
N LYS A 53 14.71 -1.94 21.35
CA LYS A 53 16.18 -1.90 21.37
C LYS A 53 16.87 -2.82 20.35
N MET A 54 16.22 -3.10 19.21
CA MET A 54 16.88 -3.79 18.11
C MET A 54 17.70 -2.76 17.31
N TRP A 55 18.82 -2.27 17.85
CA TRP A 55 19.54 -1.11 17.28
C TRP A 55 20.43 -1.41 16.08
N ARG A 56 20.89 -2.66 15.96
CA ARG A 56 21.85 -3.06 14.93
C ARG A 56 21.17 -3.07 13.55
N LEU A 57 21.87 -2.60 12.53
CA LEU A 57 21.34 -2.47 11.17
C LEU A 57 20.95 -3.82 10.56
N VAL A 58 21.85 -4.82 10.62
CA VAL A 58 21.62 -6.15 10.03
C VAL A 58 20.35 -6.83 10.54
N PRO A 59 20.10 -6.99 11.86
CA PRO A 59 18.87 -7.61 12.34
C PRO A 59 17.62 -6.77 12.06
N ARG A 60 17.73 -5.43 11.94
CA ARG A 60 16.61 -4.60 11.51
C ARG A 60 16.21 -4.89 10.08
N ILE A 61 17.18 -4.96 9.16
CA ILE A 61 16.92 -5.26 7.75
C ILE A 61 16.28 -6.64 7.63
N LEU A 62 16.88 -7.68 8.24
CA LEU A 62 16.33 -9.04 8.20
C LEU A 62 14.92 -9.13 8.81
N GLY A 63 14.71 -8.51 9.97
CA GLY A 63 13.39 -8.47 10.60
C GLY A 63 12.37 -7.73 9.75
N ALA A 64 12.76 -6.61 9.15
CA ALA A 64 11.90 -5.77 8.30
C ALA A 64 11.47 -6.52 7.05
N THR A 65 12.38 -7.25 6.40
CA THR A 65 12.07 -8.07 5.23
C THR A 65 11.02 -9.13 5.56
N VAL A 66 11.15 -9.82 6.70
CA VAL A 66 10.15 -10.81 7.13
C VAL A 66 8.79 -10.14 7.39
N ILE A 67 8.79 -9.02 8.12
CA ILE A 67 7.56 -8.27 8.43
C ILE A 67 6.91 -7.72 7.16
N PHE A 68 7.70 -7.29 6.18
CA PHE A 68 7.23 -6.83 4.88
C PHE A 68 6.41 -7.92 4.17
N PHE A 69 6.96 -9.13 4.01
CA PHE A 69 6.23 -10.22 3.35
C PHE A 69 4.92 -10.55 4.08
N VAL A 70 4.96 -10.60 5.41
CA VAL A 70 3.75 -10.83 6.22
C VAL A 70 2.74 -9.70 6.01
N ALA A 71 3.17 -8.44 6.05
CA ALA A 71 2.30 -7.28 5.90
C ALA A 71 1.66 -7.21 4.51
N VAL A 72 2.40 -7.52 3.44
CA VAL A 72 1.88 -7.54 2.08
C VAL A 72 0.84 -8.65 1.88
N VAL A 73 1.08 -9.85 2.43
CA VAL A 73 0.09 -10.93 2.41
C VAL A 73 -1.16 -10.52 3.19
N LEU A 74 -1.01 -9.98 4.40
CA LEU A 74 -2.14 -9.52 5.21
C LEU A 74 -2.94 -8.41 4.52
N ALA A 75 -2.26 -7.44 3.91
CA ALA A 75 -2.90 -6.38 3.15
C ALA A 75 -3.70 -6.96 1.98
N SER A 76 -3.11 -7.86 1.20
CA SER A 76 -3.76 -8.48 0.04
C SER A 76 -5.01 -9.26 0.46
N VAL A 77 -4.95 -9.98 1.58
CA VAL A 77 -6.12 -10.68 2.15
C VAL A 77 -7.20 -9.68 2.58
N ILE A 78 -6.85 -8.66 3.36
CA ILE A 78 -7.81 -7.69 3.89
C ILE A 78 -8.48 -6.91 2.76
N PHE A 79 -7.71 -6.37 1.81
CA PHE A 79 -8.27 -5.66 0.65
C PHE A 79 -9.05 -6.60 -0.28
N GLY A 80 -8.57 -7.83 -0.48
CA GLY A 80 -9.25 -8.83 -1.28
C GLY A 80 -10.65 -9.16 -0.75
N TYR A 81 -10.77 -9.43 0.55
CA TYR A 81 -12.08 -9.65 1.18
C TYR A 81 -12.94 -8.40 1.19
N ALA A 82 -12.37 -7.23 1.50
CA ALA A 82 -13.12 -5.98 1.51
C ALA A 82 -13.71 -5.64 0.14
N LEU A 83 -12.98 -5.92 -0.95
CA LEU A 83 -13.49 -5.77 -2.30
C LEU A 83 -14.57 -6.82 -2.60
N PHE A 84 -14.35 -8.09 -2.28
CA PHE A 84 -15.30 -9.18 -2.55
C PHE A 84 -16.66 -9.00 -1.86
N ASP A 85 -16.66 -8.47 -0.63
CA ASP A 85 -17.88 -8.19 0.13
C ASP A 85 -18.49 -6.81 -0.22
N SER A 86 -17.86 -6.05 -1.13
CA SER A 86 -18.41 -4.76 -1.57
C SER A 86 -19.63 -4.95 -2.46
N SER A 87 -20.46 -3.89 -2.57
CA SER A 87 -21.63 -3.89 -3.44
C SER A 87 -21.29 -3.73 -4.93
N GLY A 88 -20.02 -3.52 -5.29
CA GLY A 88 -19.62 -3.19 -6.66
C GLY A 88 -20.11 -1.84 -7.17
N VAL A 89 -20.65 -1.00 -6.28
CA VAL A 89 -21.19 0.32 -6.63
C VAL A 89 -20.13 1.38 -6.36
N THR A 90 -19.83 2.21 -7.35
CA THR A 90 -18.93 3.35 -7.22
C THR A 90 -19.62 4.61 -7.71
N GLY A 91 -19.50 5.70 -6.97
CA GLY A 91 -20.09 6.99 -7.31
C GLY A 91 -19.04 8.10 -7.36
N GLN A 92 -19.22 9.05 -8.26
CA GLN A 92 -18.35 10.21 -8.38
C GLN A 92 -19.15 11.47 -8.77
N PRO A 93 -18.95 12.61 -8.08
CA PRO A 93 -19.49 13.88 -8.51
C PRO A 93 -18.74 14.41 -9.75
N LEU A 94 -19.46 15.05 -10.66
CA LEU A 94 -18.92 15.69 -11.85
C LEU A 94 -18.76 17.20 -11.65
N ALA A 95 -17.85 17.79 -12.42
CA ALA A 95 -17.55 19.22 -12.36
C ALA A 95 -18.76 20.11 -12.70
N ASN A 96 -19.73 19.58 -13.46
CA ASN A 96 -20.95 20.28 -13.85
C ASN A 96 -22.12 20.13 -12.85
N GLY A 97 -21.86 19.56 -11.67
CA GLY A 97 -22.87 19.37 -10.62
C GLY A 97 -23.72 18.11 -10.76
N SER A 98 -23.51 17.31 -11.81
CA SER A 98 -24.12 15.98 -11.94
C SER A 98 -23.42 14.96 -11.03
N SER A 99 -24.12 13.87 -10.73
CA SER A 99 -23.54 12.73 -10.02
C SER A 99 -23.72 11.46 -10.81
N VAL A 100 -22.65 10.70 -10.88
CA VAL A 100 -22.54 9.45 -11.62
C VAL A 100 -22.42 8.31 -10.64
N ILE A 101 -23.17 7.23 -10.88
CA ILE A 101 -23.07 5.97 -10.15
C ILE A 101 -22.88 4.86 -11.18
N ALA A 102 -21.87 4.02 -10.99
CA ALA A 102 -21.63 2.84 -11.80
C ALA A 102 -21.69 1.58 -10.94
N SER A 103 -22.24 0.50 -11.48
CA SER A 103 -22.36 -0.80 -10.82
C SER A 103 -22.28 -1.94 -11.83
N VAL A 104 -21.96 -3.13 -11.33
CA VAL A 104 -22.04 -4.37 -12.12
C VAL A 104 -22.77 -5.44 -11.33
N GLU A 105 -23.69 -6.14 -11.99
CA GLU A 105 -24.49 -7.19 -11.38
C GLU A 105 -24.46 -8.48 -12.23
N PRO A 106 -24.27 -9.67 -11.63
CA PRO A 106 -23.87 -9.86 -10.23
C PRO A 106 -22.41 -9.42 -9.99
N PHE A 107 -22.14 -8.83 -8.82
CA PHE A 107 -20.79 -8.38 -8.49
C PHE A 107 -19.90 -9.51 -8.01
N ASN A 108 -20.35 -10.27 -7.00
CA ASN A 108 -19.57 -11.30 -6.31
C ASN A 108 -20.08 -12.74 -6.53
N HIS A 109 -20.69 -13.01 -7.69
CA HIS A 109 -21.18 -14.34 -8.05
C HIS A 109 -20.70 -14.77 -9.44
N GLU A 110 -20.54 -16.08 -9.60
CA GLU A 110 -20.21 -16.68 -10.87
C GLU A 110 -21.40 -16.55 -11.85
N SER A 111 -21.16 -15.91 -13.00
CA SER A 111 -22.14 -15.76 -14.06
C SER A 111 -21.45 -15.73 -15.43
N SER A 112 -22.14 -16.19 -16.47
CA SER A 112 -21.73 -16.01 -17.86
C SER A 112 -22.24 -14.69 -18.47
N THR A 113 -23.12 -14.00 -17.73
CA THR A 113 -23.74 -12.74 -18.13
C THR A 113 -23.64 -11.72 -17.00
N TYR A 114 -23.04 -10.57 -17.31
CA TYR A 114 -22.88 -9.46 -16.37
C TYR A 114 -23.52 -8.20 -16.93
N ASN A 115 -24.30 -7.53 -16.09
CA ASN A 115 -24.97 -6.28 -16.43
C ASN A 115 -24.20 -5.12 -15.81
N PHE A 116 -23.55 -4.33 -16.67
CA PHE A 116 -22.87 -3.11 -16.28
C PHE A 116 -23.86 -1.97 -16.40
N THR A 117 -24.15 -1.31 -15.29
CA THR A 117 -25.11 -0.21 -15.23
C THR A 117 -24.43 1.06 -14.78
N PHE A 118 -24.86 2.16 -15.37
CA PHE A 118 -24.36 3.49 -15.11
C PHE A 118 -25.54 4.45 -15.05
N SER A 119 -25.63 5.25 -14.00
CA SER A 119 -26.73 6.19 -13.76
C SER A 119 -26.19 7.60 -13.57
N ILE A 120 -26.66 8.54 -14.39
CA ILE A 120 -26.37 9.95 -14.27
C ILE A 120 -27.58 10.68 -13.70
N SER A 121 -27.40 11.33 -12.58
CA SER A 121 -28.36 12.26 -12.00
C SER A 121 -27.89 13.71 -12.18
N GLY A 122 -28.82 14.66 -12.33
CA GLY A 122 -28.51 16.07 -12.52
C GLY A 122 -28.58 16.53 -13.99
N ASN A 123 -27.61 17.33 -14.42
CA ASN A 123 -27.52 17.85 -15.79
C ASN A 123 -27.09 16.74 -16.77
N GLN A 124 -28.00 16.37 -17.68
CA GLN A 124 -27.87 15.22 -18.59
C GLN A 124 -27.70 15.60 -20.07
N THR A 125 -27.73 16.89 -20.38
CA THR A 125 -27.61 17.35 -21.76
C THR A 125 -26.14 17.31 -22.17
N LEU A 126 -25.82 16.55 -23.23
CA LEU A 126 -24.57 16.55 -24.02
C LEU A 126 -23.53 15.42 -23.79
N TYR A 127 -23.82 14.37 -23.01
CA TYR A 127 -22.84 13.28 -22.88
C TYR A 127 -22.79 12.40 -24.14
N THR A 128 -21.65 12.42 -24.84
CA THR A 128 -21.19 11.27 -25.61
C THR A 128 -20.59 10.28 -24.62
N TYR A 129 -20.96 9.01 -24.71
CA TYR A 129 -20.51 8.00 -23.75
C TYR A 129 -20.12 6.69 -24.44
N TYR A 130 -19.11 6.04 -23.90
CA TYR A 130 -18.68 4.71 -24.31
C TYR A 130 -18.10 3.98 -23.10
N MET A 131 -18.04 2.66 -23.17
CA MET A 131 -17.55 1.84 -22.07
C MET A 131 -16.38 0.98 -22.56
N ASN A 132 -15.39 0.82 -21.70
CA ASN A 132 -14.35 -0.18 -21.86
C ASN A 132 -14.46 -1.23 -20.75
N ILE A 133 -14.34 -2.50 -21.11
CA ILE A 133 -14.17 -3.60 -20.14
C ILE A 133 -12.83 -4.25 -20.44
N ARG A 134 -12.00 -4.39 -19.42
CA ARG A 134 -10.68 -4.99 -19.47
C ARG A 134 -10.57 -6.09 -18.43
N GLY A 135 -10.20 -7.29 -18.85
CA GLY A 135 -9.81 -8.36 -17.95
C GLY A 135 -8.33 -8.26 -17.61
N ILE A 136 -8.03 -8.10 -16.31
CA ILE A 136 -6.67 -7.92 -15.80
C ILE A 136 -5.90 -9.25 -15.89
N SER A 137 -6.56 -10.37 -15.57
CA SER A 137 -5.92 -11.69 -15.48
C SER A 137 -5.97 -12.54 -16.77
N ASN A 138 -6.83 -12.20 -17.73
CA ASN A 138 -7.08 -13.04 -18.91
C ASN A 138 -6.90 -12.30 -20.26
N GLY A 139 -6.51 -11.02 -20.24
CA GLY A 139 -6.33 -10.22 -21.45
C GLY A 139 -7.63 -9.93 -22.22
N TYR A 140 -8.81 -10.18 -21.63
CA TYR A 140 -10.09 -9.82 -22.24
C TYR A 140 -10.15 -8.30 -22.44
N TYR A 141 -10.67 -7.88 -23.59
CA TYR A 141 -10.85 -6.47 -23.88
C TYR A 141 -12.09 -6.26 -24.75
N ALA A 142 -12.98 -5.39 -24.31
CA ALA A 142 -14.14 -4.96 -25.07
C ALA A 142 -14.24 -3.44 -25.04
N ASN A 143 -14.38 -2.83 -26.21
CA ASN A 143 -14.74 -1.43 -26.35
C ASN A 143 -16.18 -1.35 -26.86
N ILE A 144 -17.08 -0.81 -26.03
CA ILE A 144 -18.51 -0.78 -26.25
C ILE A 144 -18.88 0.63 -26.64
N SER A 145 -19.26 0.80 -27.91
CA SER A 145 -19.70 2.08 -28.46
C SER A 145 -21.07 2.48 -27.92
N GLN A 146 -21.39 3.78 -28.01
CA GLN A 146 -22.69 4.32 -27.63
C GLN A 146 -23.89 3.57 -28.24
N ALA A 147 -23.77 3.10 -29.49
CA ALA A 147 -24.84 2.39 -30.20
C ALA A 147 -25.13 0.99 -29.64
N GLN A 148 -24.22 0.41 -28.87
CA GLN A 148 -24.37 -0.91 -28.24
C GLN A 148 -24.90 -0.80 -26.80
N LEU A 149 -24.99 0.41 -26.27
CA LEU A 149 -25.47 0.69 -24.92
C LEU A 149 -26.96 0.92 -24.95
N SER A 150 -27.67 0.32 -23.99
CA SER A 150 -29.09 0.58 -23.78
C SER A 150 -29.24 1.81 -22.90
N THR A 151 -30.20 2.68 -23.23
CA THR A 151 -30.50 3.87 -22.43
C THR A 151 -31.95 3.92 -22.01
N ALA A 152 -32.19 4.23 -20.74
CA ALA A 152 -33.51 4.47 -20.17
C ALA A 152 -33.44 5.67 -19.22
N HIS A 153 -34.59 6.19 -18.81
CA HIS A 153 -34.67 7.10 -17.67
C HIS A 153 -35.36 6.37 -16.53
N ASN A 154 -34.82 6.48 -15.32
CA ASN A 154 -35.47 5.93 -14.14
C ASN A 154 -36.61 6.86 -13.66
N ALA A 155 -37.36 6.42 -12.64
CA ALA A 155 -38.49 7.18 -12.08
C ALA A 155 -38.10 8.55 -11.50
N THR A 156 -36.83 8.76 -11.14
CA THR A 156 -36.32 10.04 -10.64
C THR A 156 -35.80 10.95 -11.76
N GLY A 157 -35.92 10.52 -13.03
CA GLY A 157 -35.46 11.26 -14.20
C GLY A 157 -33.96 11.16 -14.46
N SER A 158 -33.24 10.25 -13.80
CA SER A 158 -31.81 9.98 -14.06
C SER A 158 -31.65 9.15 -15.32
N LEU A 159 -30.66 9.49 -16.15
CA LEU A 159 -30.28 8.69 -17.32
C LEU A 159 -29.57 7.42 -16.85
N VAL A 160 -30.15 6.27 -17.19
CA VAL A 160 -29.58 4.95 -16.93
C VAL A 160 -29.05 4.38 -18.25
N ILE A 161 -27.78 4.02 -18.26
CA ILE A 161 -27.06 3.43 -19.37
C ILE A 161 -26.65 2.02 -18.94
N SER A 162 -26.96 1.01 -19.75
CA SER A 162 -26.65 -0.38 -19.42
C SER A 162 -26.03 -1.15 -20.57
N TYR A 163 -25.21 -2.13 -20.22
CA TYR A 163 -24.63 -3.10 -21.14
C TYR A 163 -24.66 -4.48 -20.53
N VAL A 164 -25.19 -5.43 -21.30
CA VAL A 164 -25.20 -6.85 -20.93
C VAL A 164 -24.04 -7.52 -21.66
N ALA A 165 -22.98 -7.80 -20.92
CA ALA A 165 -21.86 -8.56 -21.44
C ALA A 165 -22.15 -10.05 -21.34
N ASN A 166 -22.18 -10.73 -22.49
CA ASN A 166 -22.35 -12.18 -22.56
C ASN A 166 -21.00 -12.85 -22.81
N ASN A 167 -20.82 -14.06 -22.27
CA ASN A 167 -19.62 -14.90 -22.45
C ASN A 167 -18.34 -14.28 -21.88
N ILE A 168 -18.44 -13.45 -20.85
CA ILE A 168 -17.27 -13.07 -20.04
C ILE A 168 -16.85 -14.31 -19.26
N THR A 169 -15.55 -14.66 -19.29
CA THR A 169 -15.07 -15.82 -18.55
C THR A 169 -15.29 -15.61 -17.06
N PRO A 170 -15.92 -16.55 -16.35
CA PRO A 170 -16.25 -16.36 -14.94
C PRO A 170 -15.01 -16.16 -14.08
N THR A 171 -13.84 -16.65 -14.53
CA THR A 171 -12.61 -16.67 -13.72
C THR A 171 -11.70 -15.45 -13.86
N GLY A 172 -12.17 -14.34 -14.43
CA GLY A 172 -11.38 -13.12 -14.61
C GLY A 172 -11.58 -12.11 -13.48
N VAL A 173 -10.55 -11.30 -13.19
CA VAL A 173 -10.75 -10.00 -12.51
C VAL A 173 -10.87 -8.95 -13.59
N TYR A 174 -11.96 -8.19 -13.57
CA TYR A 174 -12.27 -7.19 -14.59
C TYR A 174 -12.22 -5.79 -14.02
N GLU A 175 -11.79 -4.86 -14.86
CA GLU A 175 -11.98 -3.44 -14.68
C GLU A 175 -12.90 -2.94 -15.78
N TYR A 176 -13.77 -2.01 -15.43
CA TYR A 176 -14.57 -1.31 -16.41
C TYR A 176 -14.43 0.19 -16.24
N TYR A 177 -14.42 0.88 -17.37
CA TYR A 177 -14.29 2.31 -17.48
C TYR A 177 -15.49 2.83 -18.26
N PHE A 178 -16.23 3.75 -17.65
CA PHE A 178 -17.25 4.50 -18.36
C PHE A 178 -16.71 5.89 -18.65
N TYR A 179 -16.62 6.20 -19.92
CA TYR A 179 -16.17 7.48 -20.43
C TYR A 179 -17.37 8.32 -20.83
N PHE A 180 -17.35 9.59 -20.48
CA PHE A 180 -18.33 10.57 -20.91
C PHE A 180 -17.66 11.90 -21.25
N ASP A 181 -18.42 12.82 -21.86
CA ASP A 181 -17.90 14.09 -22.38
C ASP A 181 -16.74 13.89 -23.37
N ASN A 182 -16.93 12.99 -24.35
CA ASN A 182 -15.91 12.65 -25.34
C ASN A 182 -14.59 12.15 -24.72
N GLY A 183 -14.66 11.55 -23.52
CA GLY A 183 -13.52 10.95 -22.83
C GLY A 183 -12.79 11.86 -21.85
N THR A 184 -13.25 13.10 -21.63
CA THR A 184 -12.63 13.99 -20.63
C THR A 184 -12.94 13.60 -19.19
N SER A 185 -13.94 12.76 -18.98
CA SER A 185 -14.29 12.26 -17.65
C SER A 185 -14.52 10.77 -17.69
N VAL A 186 -14.04 10.11 -16.63
CA VAL A 186 -14.05 8.66 -16.50
C VAL A 186 -14.45 8.29 -15.07
N ILE A 187 -15.35 7.32 -14.95
CA ILE A 187 -15.52 6.56 -13.72
C ILE A 187 -15.04 5.14 -13.99
N SER A 188 -14.30 4.58 -13.05
CA SER A 188 -13.78 3.22 -13.15
C SER A 188 -14.12 2.45 -11.89
N ASN A 189 -14.34 1.15 -12.04
CA ASN A 189 -14.43 0.25 -10.90
C ASN A 189 -13.88 -1.13 -11.29
N VAL A 190 -13.52 -1.91 -10.28
CA VAL A 190 -13.11 -3.31 -10.41
C VAL A 190 -14.34 -4.18 -10.20
N GLY A 191 -14.65 -5.07 -11.13
CA GLY A 191 -15.74 -6.03 -11.08
C GLY A 191 -16.17 -6.48 -12.48
N PRO A 192 -16.84 -7.64 -12.62
CA PRO A 192 -17.25 -8.56 -11.55
C PRO A 192 -16.08 -9.35 -10.96
N VAL A 193 -16.33 -9.92 -9.78
CA VAL A 193 -15.35 -10.60 -8.95
C VAL A 193 -15.90 -11.98 -8.57
N PHE A 194 -15.30 -13.05 -9.07
CA PHE A 194 -15.77 -14.42 -8.79
C PHE A 194 -15.01 -15.14 -7.67
N SER A 195 -13.76 -14.74 -7.41
CA SER A 195 -12.87 -15.46 -6.50
C SER A 195 -12.04 -14.47 -5.69
N VAL A 196 -12.19 -14.55 -4.37
CA VAL A 196 -11.33 -13.84 -3.42
C VAL A 196 -9.86 -14.16 -3.68
N GLY A 197 -9.54 -15.41 -4.03
CA GLY A 197 -8.17 -15.85 -4.31
C GLY A 197 -7.54 -15.08 -5.47
N ALA A 198 -8.28 -14.91 -6.58
CA ALA A 198 -7.79 -14.17 -7.74
C ALA A 198 -7.56 -12.68 -7.43
N ILE A 199 -8.38 -12.08 -6.57
CA ILE A 199 -8.16 -10.70 -6.10
C ILE A 199 -6.95 -10.63 -5.17
N ILE A 200 -6.80 -11.58 -4.25
CA ILE A 200 -5.66 -11.62 -3.33
C ILE A 200 -4.36 -11.70 -4.13
N GLU A 201 -4.30 -12.56 -5.16
CA GLU A 201 -3.14 -12.67 -6.05
C GLU A 201 -2.86 -11.35 -6.78
N LEU A 202 -3.91 -10.67 -7.25
CA LEU A 202 -3.78 -9.37 -7.91
C LEU A 202 -3.21 -8.30 -6.95
N TYR A 203 -3.78 -8.16 -5.75
CA TYR A 203 -3.28 -7.21 -4.75
C TYR A 203 -1.88 -7.57 -4.28
N LEU A 204 -1.54 -8.85 -4.19
CA LEU A 204 -0.19 -9.28 -3.84
C LEU A 204 0.80 -8.75 -4.87
N LEU A 205 0.49 -8.90 -6.16
CA LEU A 205 1.36 -8.42 -7.24
C LEU A 205 1.46 -6.88 -7.27
N ASP A 206 0.34 -6.18 -7.06
CA ASP A 206 0.26 -4.72 -7.15
C ASP A 206 0.87 -4.01 -5.94
N LEU A 207 0.62 -4.50 -4.73
CA LEU A 207 1.12 -3.89 -3.49
C LEU A 207 2.61 -4.18 -3.26
N THR A 208 3.14 -5.31 -3.75
CA THR A 208 4.52 -5.73 -3.47
C THR A 208 5.56 -4.67 -3.88
N PRO A 209 5.59 -4.16 -5.13
CA PRO A 209 6.60 -3.18 -5.53
C PRO A 209 6.48 -1.87 -4.74
N GLY A 210 5.26 -1.35 -4.56
CA GLY A 210 5.02 -0.08 -3.88
C GLY A 210 5.38 -0.15 -2.39
N PHE A 211 5.01 -1.24 -1.71
CA PHE A 211 5.41 -1.45 -0.32
C PHE A 211 6.92 -1.65 -0.20
N MET A 212 7.55 -2.40 -1.12
CA MET A 212 8.98 -2.70 -1.05
C MET A 212 9.81 -1.42 -1.10
N ILE A 213 9.51 -0.55 -2.07
CA ILE A 213 10.17 0.76 -2.21
C ILE A 213 9.96 1.60 -0.95
N THR A 214 8.72 1.67 -0.44
CA THR A 214 8.40 2.48 0.74
C THR A 214 9.10 1.96 2.00
N PHE A 215 9.13 0.64 2.20
CA PHE A 215 9.87 -0.01 3.27
C PHE A 215 11.37 0.31 3.17
N GLU A 216 11.99 0.09 2.01
CA GLU A 216 13.42 0.36 1.82
C GLU A 216 13.77 1.83 2.09
N LEU A 217 13.01 2.78 1.54
CA LEU A 217 13.25 4.21 1.75
C LEU A 217 13.17 4.58 3.23
N ILE A 218 12.15 4.13 3.96
CA ILE A 218 11.99 4.42 5.38
C ILE A 218 13.13 3.81 6.20
N PHE A 219 13.56 2.59 5.87
CA PHE A 219 14.68 1.96 6.56
C PHE A 219 16.01 2.64 6.29
N ILE A 220 16.26 3.07 5.04
CA ILE A 220 17.45 3.84 4.67
C ILE A 220 17.46 5.18 5.41
N VAL A 221 16.38 5.95 5.34
CA VAL A 221 16.25 7.24 6.04
C VAL A 221 16.41 7.05 7.55
N GLY A 222 15.74 6.06 8.12
CA GLY A 222 15.84 5.72 9.54
C GLY A 222 17.26 5.33 9.97
N ALA A 223 18.01 4.62 9.11
CA ALA A 223 19.41 4.28 9.35
C ALA A 223 20.32 5.52 9.31
N PHE A 224 20.12 6.43 8.35
CA PHE A 224 20.85 7.69 8.28
C PHE A 224 20.60 8.57 9.52
N ILE A 225 19.35 8.71 9.94
CA ILE A 225 18.98 9.47 11.15
C ILE A 225 19.63 8.84 12.39
N ALA A 226 19.53 7.51 12.54
CA ALA A 226 20.13 6.81 13.68
C ALA A 226 21.66 6.99 13.74
N ARG A 227 22.34 6.93 12.59
CA ARG A 227 23.79 7.18 12.48
C ARG A 227 24.14 8.63 12.83
N SER A 228 23.36 9.60 12.34
CA SER A 228 23.54 11.02 12.64
C SER A 228 23.43 11.32 14.15
N ILE A 229 22.41 10.77 14.81
CA ILE A 229 22.22 10.91 16.26
C ILE A 229 23.37 10.26 17.02
N SER A 230 23.79 9.06 16.63
CA SER A 230 24.91 8.35 17.27
C SER A 230 26.22 9.14 17.17
N ASN A 231 26.55 9.67 15.99
CA ASN A 231 27.74 10.49 15.78
C ASN A 231 27.68 11.76 16.63
N SER A 232 26.54 12.45 16.65
CA SER A 232 26.33 13.65 17.46
C SER A 232 26.50 13.38 18.96
N ALA A 233 25.94 12.28 19.46
CA ALA A 233 26.11 11.87 20.86
C ALA A 233 27.57 11.51 21.20
N SER A 234 28.29 10.88 20.26
CA SER A 234 29.72 10.57 20.43
C SER A 234 30.59 11.83 20.49
N MET A 235 30.32 12.82 19.63
CA MET A 235 31.04 14.10 19.65
C MET A 235 30.77 14.84 20.96
N ARG A 236 29.52 14.91 21.41
CA ARG A 236 29.17 15.52 22.70
C ARG A 236 29.92 14.88 23.86
N LYS A 237 30.09 13.55 23.86
CA LYS A 237 30.89 12.84 24.87
C LYS A 237 32.38 13.21 24.81
N ARG A 238 32.96 13.34 23.61
CA ARG A 238 34.36 13.78 23.42
C ARG A 238 34.59 15.24 23.83
N TYR A 239 33.61 16.10 23.64
CA TYR A 239 33.65 17.48 24.12
C TYR A 239 33.52 17.59 25.64
N LEU A 240 32.68 16.77 26.26
CA LEU A 240 32.51 16.76 27.72
C LEU A 240 33.67 16.07 28.45
N ASN A 241 34.34 15.11 27.80
CA ASN A 241 35.52 14.42 28.29
C ASN A 241 36.65 14.57 27.26
N PRO A 242 37.29 15.75 27.16
CA PRO A 242 38.42 15.92 26.27
C PRO A 242 39.53 14.92 26.65
N PRO A 243 40.23 14.32 25.67
CA PRO A 243 41.36 13.46 25.98
C PRO A 243 42.37 14.24 26.81
N THR A 244 42.86 13.63 27.89
CA THR A 244 43.92 14.22 28.72
C THR A 244 45.08 14.61 27.81
N PRO A 245 45.57 15.87 27.85
CA PRO A 245 46.70 16.26 27.03
C PRO A 245 47.88 15.32 27.32
N PRO A 246 48.67 14.96 26.30
CA PRO A 246 49.83 14.09 26.49
C PRO A 246 50.73 14.69 27.57
N GLN A 247 51.09 13.87 28.57
CA GLN A 247 52.07 14.29 29.57
C GLN A 247 53.42 14.54 28.88
N PRO A 248 54.15 15.60 29.25
CA PRO A 248 55.45 15.95 28.66
C PRO A 248 56.47 14.79 28.66
N ASP A 249 56.31 13.82 29.55
CA ASP A 249 57.24 12.71 29.75
C ASP A 249 57.09 11.56 28.73
N GLN A 250 56.18 11.68 27.75
CA GLN A 250 55.99 10.68 26.68
C GLN A 250 56.70 11.02 25.37
N VAL A 251 57.58 12.03 25.35
CA VAL A 251 58.54 12.17 24.25
C VAL A 251 59.64 11.14 24.47
N SER A 252 59.47 9.95 23.90
CA SER A 252 60.54 8.96 23.82
C SER A 252 61.76 9.61 23.15
N GLU A 253 62.82 9.77 23.92
CA GLU A 253 64.13 10.21 23.47
C GLU A 253 64.56 9.34 22.27
N PRO A 254 65.04 9.91 21.16
CA PRO A 254 65.40 9.13 19.98
C PRO A 254 66.53 8.16 20.35
N GLU A 255 66.21 6.88 20.28
CA GLU A 255 67.14 5.76 20.47
C GLU A 255 68.31 5.93 19.51
N ASN A 256 69.47 6.30 20.08
CA ASN A 256 70.69 6.56 19.36
C ASN A 256 71.18 5.23 18.77
N GLN A 257 71.00 5.04 17.46
CA GLN A 257 71.46 3.83 16.78
C GLN A 257 72.99 3.78 16.83
N ASP A 258 73.52 2.84 17.60
CA ASP A 258 74.93 2.48 17.62
C ASP A 258 75.41 2.16 16.20
N MET A 259 76.41 2.92 15.73
CA MET A 259 77.16 2.60 14.52
C MET A 259 78.12 1.43 14.80
N PRO A 260 78.08 0.33 14.02
CA PRO A 260 79.12 -0.68 14.07
C PRO A 260 80.36 -0.20 13.29
N LYS A 261 81.53 -0.48 13.87
CA LYS A 261 82.86 -0.30 13.27
C LYS A 261 83.11 -1.26 12.10
#